data_AF-A0AAW1RQ64-F1
#
_entry.id   AF-A0AAW1RQ64-F1
#
_cell.length_a   1.000
_cell.length_b   1.000
_cell.length_c   1.000
_cell.angle_alpha   90.00
_cell.angle_beta   90.00
_cell.angle_gamma   90.00
#
_symmetry.space_group_name_H-M   'P 1'
#
loop_
_entity.id
_entity.type
_entity.pdbx_description
1 polymer ?
#
loop_
_entity_poly.entity_id
_entity_poly.type
_entity_poly.pdbx_seq_one_letter_code
_entity_poly.pdbx_strand_id
1 'polypeptide(L)'
;MYALPYAAADALGGLALAGLVHALSKQRRAPEYPGPAAAAAFYLWNPLAVAACCGGSSGGLEAAAALCALCATACKRPALAALALACAAHLTIHALLLLVPLAMLLIHGAEDLSFDPRPEACALRSRKAISLRRHACAGLAAGAACPAGQVGDPNSKLDPSQDFWGGAAPRHWVAETYGFALRAEDLEPNSGLHWYLAAQLQGARAPGLRGLRAPTRALLHLLAAGLAAPMALRLPRQPLLGFLVQAVATCLWHPYPSVSHVALYLALLPLFAVRLRRLQAPQAMALSFLVMAAVFPATWHLWAERRSGNANHLFAVTLLFGFWQVLLLVQLVTTARDVERLERVRSHHRA
;
A
#
# COMPACT_ATOMS: atom_id res chain seq x y z
N MET A 1 16.96 3.27 -20.22
CA MET A 1 17.31 4.28 -19.18
C MET A 1 16.13 4.63 -18.27
N TYR A 2 14.88 4.63 -18.74
CA TYR A 2 13.70 5.03 -17.94
C TYR A 2 13.35 4.14 -16.73
N ALA A 3 13.79 2.87 -16.67
CA ALA A 3 13.47 1.96 -15.58
C ALA A 3 14.36 2.11 -14.33
N LEU A 4 15.51 2.80 -14.44
CA LEU A 4 16.50 2.90 -13.36
C LEU A 4 15.97 3.61 -12.10
N PRO A 5 15.25 4.75 -12.17
CA PRO A 5 14.70 5.39 -10.96
C PRO A 5 13.64 4.52 -10.27
N TYR A 6 12.82 3.78 -11.01
CA TYR A 6 11.81 2.88 -10.45
C TYR A 6 12.42 1.64 -9.81
N ALA A 7 13.44 1.05 -10.44
CA ALA A 7 14.18 -0.06 -9.87
C ALA A 7 14.93 0.36 -8.59
N ALA A 8 15.49 1.57 -8.56
CA ALA A 8 16.10 2.14 -7.36
C ALA A 8 15.07 2.36 -6.25
N ALA A 9 13.87 2.84 -6.59
CA ALA A 9 12.76 2.99 -5.64
C ALA A 9 12.38 1.65 -5.02
N ASP A 10 12.20 0.60 -5.82
CA ASP A 10 11.85 -0.72 -5.30
C ASP A 10 12.98 -1.33 -4.46
N ALA A 11 14.24 -1.12 -4.86
CA ALA A 11 15.40 -1.50 -4.05
C ALA A 11 15.39 -0.81 -2.68
N LEU A 12 15.09 0.50 -2.65
CA LEU A 12 14.92 1.25 -1.40
C LEU A 12 13.76 0.72 -0.57
N GLY A 13 12.61 0.41 -1.17
CA GLY A 13 11.46 -0.19 -0.49
C GLY A 13 11.81 -1.54 0.13
N GLY A 14 12.47 -2.43 -0.62
CA GLY A 14 12.94 -3.72 -0.13
C GLY A 14 13.94 -3.59 1.03
N LEU A 15 14.90 -2.66 0.93
CA LEU A 15 15.86 -2.37 2.00
C LEU A 15 15.16 -1.81 3.25
N ALA A 16 14.19 -0.92 3.07
CA ALA A 16 13.41 -0.37 4.17
C ALA A 16 12.61 -1.47 4.89
N LEU A 17 12.01 -2.40 4.15
CA LEU A 17 11.30 -3.55 4.72
C LEU A 17 12.25 -4.50 5.47
N ALA A 18 13.44 -4.79 4.93
CA ALA A 18 14.46 -5.55 5.66
C ALA A 18 14.91 -4.83 6.95
N GLY A 19 15.12 -3.51 6.88
CA GLY A 19 15.44 -2.68 8.04
C GLY A 19 14.36 -2.71 9.11
N LEU A 20 13.08 -2.68 8.71
CA LEU A 20 11.93 -2.83 9.61
C LEU A 20 11.99 -4.17 10.33
N VAL A 21 12.12 -5.29 9.61
CA VAL A 21 12.21 -6.62 10.22
C VAL A 21 13.41 -6.75 11.14
N HIS A 22 14.55 -6.19 10.75
CA HIS A 22 15.75 -6.18 11.59
C HIS A 22 15.49 -5.42 12.90
N ALA A 23 14.87 -4.24 12.84
CA ALA A 23 14.50 -3.46 14.01
C ALA A 23 13.54 -4.22 14.94
N LEU A 24 12.53 -4.88 14.36
CA LEU A 24 11.57 -5.70 15.12
C LEU A 24 12.21 -6.94 15.75
N SER A 25 13.15 -7.59 15.04
CA SER A 25 13.90 -8.74 15.58
C SER A 25 14.79 -8.35 16.76
N LYS A 26 15.42 -7.18 16.71
CA LYS A 26 16.24 -6.65 17.82
C LYS A 26 15.38 -6.39 19.06
N GLN A 27 14.12 -6.01 18.86
CA GLN A 27 13.13 -5.81 19.93
C GLN A 27 12.47 -7.11 20.41
N ARG A 28 12.81 -8.28 19.84
CA ARG A 28 12.14 -9.58 20.06
C ARG A 28 10.62 -9.53 19.82
N ARG A 29 10.18 -8.71 18.86
CA ARG A 29 8.77 -8.53 18.48
C ARG A 29 8.41 -9.11 17.11
N ALA A 30 9.40 -9.61 16.37
CA ALA A 30 9.21 -10.25 15.07
C ALA A 30 8.91 -11.75 15.22
N PRO A 31 8.10 -12.36 14.33
CA PRO A 31 7.97 -13.81 14.26
C PRO A 31 9.32 -14.46 13.89
N GLU A 32 9.49 -15.75 14.22
CA GLU A 32 10.70 -16.54 13.91
C GLU A 32 11.05 -16.51 12.39
N TYR A 33 10.02 -16.37 11.55
CA TYR A 33 10.14 -16.13 10.11
C TYR A 33 9.05 -15.14 9.67
N PRO A 34 9.32 -14.23 8.70
CA PRO A 34 10.52 -14.15 7.85
C PRO A 34 11.67 -13.29 8.43
N GLY A 35 12.92 -13.66 8.13
CA GLY A 35 14.10 -12.84 8.44
C GLY A 35 14.26 -11.62 7.50
N PRO A 36 15.15 -10.66 7.80
CA PRO A 36 15.27 -9.39 7.05
C PRO A 36 15.45 -9.55 5.54
N ALA A 37 16.37 -10.42 5.12
CA ALA A 37 16.63 -10.67 3.70
C ALA A 37 15.43 -11.33 3.00
N ALA A 38 14.72 -12.22 3.69
CA ALA A 38 13.51 -12.82 3.15
C ALA A 38 12.39 -11.78 2.99
N ALA A 39 12.25 -10.85 3.94
CA ALA A 39 11.28 -9.77 3.83
C ALA A 39 11.56 -8.85 2.62
N ALA A 40 12.82 -8.44 2.40
CA ALA A 40 13.20 -7.73 1.18
C ALA A 40 12.89 -8.52 -0.09
N ALA A 41 13.22 -9.82 -0.11
CA ALA A 41 12.95 -10.69 -1.25
C ALA A 41 11.45 -10.82 -1.54
N PHE A 42 10.60 -10.89 -0.51
CA PHE A 42 9.13 -10.90 -0.69
C PHE A 42 8.60 -9.64 -1.36
N TYR A 43 9.19 -8.47 -1.11
CA TYR A 43 8.83 -7.24 -1.82
C TYR A 43 9.40 -7.21 -3.24
N LEU A 44 10.71 -7.47 -3.41
CA LEU A 44 11.40 -7.36 -4.69
C LEU A 44 10.96 -8.40 -5.72
N TRP A 45 10.59 -9.60 -5.29
CA TRP A 45 10.03 -10.65 -6.16
C TRP A 45 8.50 -10.67 -6.17
N ASN A 46 7.85 -9.64 -5.62
CA ASN A 46 6.42 -9.47 -5.78
C ASN A 46 6.13 -9.17 -7.27
N PRO A 47 5.36 -10.02 -7.99
CA PRO A 47 5.09 -9.79 -9.41
C PRO A 47 4.38 -8.46 -9.66
N LEU A 48 3.62 -7.94 -8.69
CA LEU A 48 2.96 -6.65 -8.80
C LEU A 48 3.92 -5.47 -8.61
N ALA A 49 4.96 -5.61 -7.77
CA ALA A 49 6.01 -4.60 -7.66
C ALA A 49 6.84 -4.55 -8.95
N VAL A 50 7.25 -5.73 -9.45
CA VAL A 50 7.95 -5.84 -10.74
C VAL A 50 7.12 -5.25 -11.88
N ALA A 51 5.82 -5.55 -11.93
CA ALA A 51 4.92 -4.97 -12.93
C ALA A 51 4.82 -3.45 -12.82
N ALA A 52 4.73 -2.91 -11.59
CA ALA A 52 4.73 -1.46 -11.35
C ALA A 52 6.03 -0.79 -11.83
N CYS A 53 7.17 -1.42 -11.56
CA CYS A 53 8.49 -0.96 -11.99
C CYS A 53 8.64 -0.97 -13.51
N CYS A 54 8.28 -2.08 -14.16
CA CYS A 54 8.29 -2.21 -15.62
C CYS A 54 7.33 -1.21 -16.29
N GLY A 55 6.20 -0.91 -15.65
CA GLY A 55 5.24 0.09 -16.11
C GLY A 55 5.64 1.55 -15.82
N GLY A 56 6.76 1.80 -15.13
CA GLY A 56 7.19 3.15 -14.77
C GLY A 56 6.20 3.86 -13.84
N SER A 57 5.56 3.13 -12.93
CA SER A 57 4.55 3.70 -12.03
C SER A 57 5.20 4.53 -10.93
N SER A 58 4.74 5.77 -10.75
CA SER A 58 5.10 6.61 -9.59
C SER A 58 4.66 5.99 -8.26
N GLY A 59 3.71 5.06 -8.28
CA GLY A 59 3.29 4.34 -7.08
C GLY A 59 4.38 3.44 -6.47
N GLY A 60 5.42 3.06 -7.23
CA GLY A 60 6.60 2.38 -6.66
C GLY A 60 7.43 3.32 -5.76
N LEU A 61 7.55 4.59 -6.16
CA LEU A 61 8.19 5.65 -5.34
C LEU A 61 7.40 5.91 -4.06
N GLU A 62 6.08 5.93 -4.16
CA GLU A 62 5.19 6.07 -3.02
C GLU A 62 5.34 4.90 -2.04
N ALA A 63 5.32 3.66 -2.54
CA ALA A 63 5.51 2.47 -1.72
C ALA A 63 6.87 2.46 -1.00
N ALA A 64 7.94 2.85 -1.70
CA ALA A 64 9.27 2.99 -1.12
C ALA A 64 9.30 4.05 -0.01
N ALA A 65 8.70 5.23 -0.24
CA ALA A 65 8.60 6.30 0.75
C ALA A 65 7.78 5.87 1.98
N ALA A 66 6.66 5.17 1.77
CA ALA A 66 5.84 4.63 2.85
C ALA A 66 6.57 3.58 3.71
N LEU A 67 7.32 2.65 3.07
CA LEU A 67 8.14 1.67 3.78
C LEU A 67 9.31 2.32 4.53
N CYS A 68 9.95 3.34 3.95
CA CYS A 68 10.97 4.14 4.62
C CYS A 68 10.41 4.84 5.86
N ALA A 69 9.20 5.43 5.77
CA ALA A 69 8.53 6.05 6.91
C ALA A 69 8.23 5.03 8.03
N LEU A 70 7.75 3.84 7.65
CA LEU A 70 7.48 2.74 8.58
C LEU A 70 8.76 2.20 9.26
N CYS A 71 9.84 2.05 8.50
CA CYS A 71 11.13 1.61 9.03
C CYS A 71 11.76 2.66 9.96
N ALA A 72 11.73 3.94 9.57
CA ALA A 72 12.24 5.04 10.38
C ALA A 72 11.47 5.21 11.70
N THR A 73 10.14 5.06 11.68
CA THR A 73 9.32 5.08 12.90
C THR A 73 9.61 3.88 13.81
N ALA A 74 9.75 2.67 13.26
CA ALA A 74 10.15 1.49 14.03
C ALA A 74 11.55 1.65 14.67
N CYS A 75 12.47 2.34 13.98
CA CYS A 75 13.80 2.71 14.48
C CYS A 75 13.81 3.93 15.43
N LYS A 76 12.65 4.50 15.78
CA LYS A 76 12.51 5.69 16.63
C LYS A 76 13.26 6.93 16.10
N ARG A 77 13.24 7.13 14.77
CA ARG A 77 13.82 8.32 14.09
C ARG A 77 12.70 9.18 13.48
N PRO A 78 12.04 10.06 14.26
CA PRO A 78 10.83 10.77 13.82
C PRO A 78 11.09 11.75 12.67
N ALA A 79 12.26 12.40 12.61
CA ALA A 79 12.60 13.34 11.53
C ALA A 79 12.69 12.64 10.16
N LEU A 80 13.35 11.48 10.10
CA LEU A 80 13.43 10.69 8.86
C LEU A 80 12.06 10.12 8.47
N ALA A 81 11.25 9.71 9.46
CA ALA A 81 9.89 9.26 9.21
C ALA A 81 9.01 10.37 8.63
N ALA A 82 9.08 11.58 9.21
CA ALA A 82 8.34 12.74 8.73
C ALA A 82 8.78 13.14 7.32
N LEU A 83 10.09 13.13 7.04
CA LEU A 83 10.62 13.39 5.70
C LEU A 83 10.13 12.35 4.68
N ALA A 84 10.22 11.05 5.01
CA ALA A 84 9.76 9.99 4.13
C ALA A 84 8.24 10.06 3.88
N LEU A 85 7.46 10.36 4.91
CA LEU A 85 6.02 10.59 4.77
C LEU A 85 5.71 11.84 3.94
N ALA A 86 6.49 12.91 4.08
CA ALA A 86 6.35 14.11 3.25
C ALA A 86 6.65 13.81 1.77
N CYS A 87 7.67 13.00 1.48
CA CYS A 87 7.94 12.52 0.12
C CYS A 87 6.77 11.69 -0.44
N ALA A 88 6.18 10.81 0.36
CA ALA A 88 4.99 10.05 -0.05
C ALA A 88 3.78 10.98 -0.30
N ALA A 89 3.54 11.94 0.61
CA ALA A 89 2.46 12.92 0.51
C ALA A 89 2.59 13.84 -0.71
N HIS A 90 3.83 14.14 -1.12
CA HIS A 90 4.12 14.90 -2.33
C HIS A 90 3.69 14.15 -3.60
N LEU A 91 3.75 12.82 -3.61
CA LEU A 91 3.30 11.98 -4.72
C LEU A 91 1.78 11.78 -4.72
N THR A 92 1.19 11.58 -3.54
CA THR A 92 -0.27 11.50 -3.38
C THR A 92 -0.70 11.99 -2.00
N ILE A 93 -1.73 12.82 -1.98
CA ILE A 93 -2.29 13.35 -0.71
C ILE A 93 -2.79 12.23 0.21
N HIS A 94 -3.19 11.08 -0.32
CA HIS A 94 -3.72 9.95 0.44
C HIS A 94 -2.65 9.29 1.33
N ALA A 95 -1.36 9.48 1.05
CA ALA A 95 -0.29 9.01 1.90
C ALA A 95 -0.31 9.65 3.30
N LEU A 96 -0.91 10.85 3.45
CA LEU A 96 -1.13 11.49 4.75
C LEU A 96 -2.00 10.64 5.69
N LEU A 97 -2.83 9.75 5.16
CA LEU A 97 -3.62 8.84 5.99
C LEU A 97 -2.75 7.87 6.79
N LEU A 98 -1.52 7.60 6.33
CA LEU A 98 -0.53 6.80 7.06
C LEU A 98 0.07 7.55 8.27
N LEU A 99 -0.13 8.87 8.39
CA LEU A 99 0.34 9.65 9.55
C LEU A 99 -0.17 9.07 10.87
N VAL A 100 -1.45 8.66 10.90
CA VAL A 100 -2.10 8.16 12.11
C VAL A 100 -1.43 6.88 12.63
N PRO A 101 -1.32 5.77 11.85
CA PRO A 101 -0.63 4.58 12.32
C PRO A 101 0.87 4.80 12.61
N LEU A 102 1.54 5.69 11.86
CA LEU A 102 2.95 6.04 12.11
C LEU A 102 3.14 6.80 13.43
N ALA A 103 2.25 7.75 13.75
CA ALA A 103 2.25 8.45 15.03
C ALA A 103 1.98 7.48 16.18
N MET A 104 1.02 6.57 16.00
CA MET A 104 0.73 5.52 16.98
C MET A 104 1.92 4.59 17.22
N LEU A 105 2.66 4.23 16.17
CA LEU A 105 3.91 3.46 16.26
C LEU A 105 5.02 4.19 17.03
N LEU A 106 5.11 5.51 16.87
CA LEU A 106 6.06 6.33 17.62
C LEU A 106 5.69 6.40 19.11
N ILE A 107 4.41 6.60 19.43
CA ILE A 107 3.91 6.73 20.82
C ILE A 107 3.95 5.39 21.56
N HIS A 108 3.38 4.32 20.99
CA HIS A 108 3.18 3.04 21.68
C HIS A 108 4.29 2.01 21.38
N GLY A 109 5.05 2.19 20.29
CA GLY A 109 5.99 1.20 19.80
C GLY A 109 5.32 0.06 19.04
N ALA A 110 6.11 -0.79 18.39
CA ALA A 110 5.61 -1.91 17.59
C ALA A 110 4.88 -2.94 18.45
N GLU A 111 3.78 -3.54 18.00
CA GLU A 111 3.22 -4.71 18.67
C GLU A 111 4.14 -5.92 18.65
N ASP A 112 3.88 -6.90 19.52
CA ASP A 112 4.47 -8.22 19.42
C ASP A 112 3.74 -9.05 18.35
N LEU A 113 4.44 -9.33 17.25
CA LEU A 113 3.95 -10.15 16.15
C LEU A 113 4.19 -11.64 16.37
N SER A 114 5.05 -12.00 17.33
CA SER A 114 5.36 -13.40 17.68
C SER A 114 4.29 -14.06 18.54
N PHE A 115 3.44 -13.26 19.17
CA PHE A 115 2.34 -13.74 20.01
C PHE A 115 1.40 -14.64 19.21
N ASP A 116 1.38 -15.94 19.53
CA ASP A 116 0.38 -16.89 19.06
C ASP A 116 -0.78 -16.93 20.05
N PRO A 117 -1.97 -16.44 19.68
CA PRO A 117 -3.14 -16.43 20.54
C PRO A 117 -3.85 -17.80 20.66
N ARG A 118 -3.29 -18.91 20.14
CA ARG A 118 -3.85 -20.27 20.32
C ARG A 118 -3.45 -20.89 21.68
N PRO A 119 -4.32 -21.70 22.32
CA PRO A 119 -3.95 -22.45 23.52
C PRO A 119 -2.84 -23.47 23.20
N GLU A 120 -1.94 -23.67 24.17
CA GLU A 120 -0.67 -24.41 24.07
C GLU A 120 -0.79 -25.83 23.48
N ALA A 121 -1.98 -26.45 23.56
CA ALA A 121 -2.25 -27.80 23.04
C ALA A 121 -2.11 -27.95 21.51
N CYS A 122 -2.24 -26.87 20.71
CA CYS A 122 -2.12 -26.94 19.25
C CYS A 122 -0.67 -26.74 18.74
N ALA A 123 0.23 -26.22 19.59
CA ALA A 123 1.60 -25.86 19.21
C ALA A 123 2.49 -27.08 18.88
N LEU A 124 2.15 -28.26 19.40
CA LEU A 124 2.90 -29.50 19.15
C LEU A 124 2.67 -30.10 17.76
N ARG A 125 1.59 -29.76 17.05
CA ARG A 125 1.22 -30.43 15.79
C ARG A 125 1.67 -29.73 14.50
N SER A 126 2.20 -28.50 14.60
CA SER A 126 2.59 -27.68 13.44
C SER A 126 4.10 -27.65 13.14
N ARG A 127 4.94 -28.42 13.86
CA ARG A 127 6.42 -28.43 13.68
C ARG A 127 6.93 -29.12 12.40
N LYS A 128 6.17 -29.10 11.30
CA LYS A 128 6.72 -29.37 9.97
C LYS A 128 6.85 -28.06 9.21
N ALA A 129 7.83 -27.25 9.63
CA ALA A 129 8.33 -26.15 8.83
C ALA A 129 9.05 -26.73 7.62
N ILE A 130 8.61 -26.35 6.43
CA ILE A 130 9.26 -26.67 5.16
C ILE A 130 10.64 -26.00 5.19
N SER A 131 11.70 -26.82 5.31
CA SER A 131 13.07 -26.35 5.22
C SER A 131 13.41 -26.09 3.75
N LEU A 132 13.25 -24.85 3.29
CA LEU A 132 13.94 -24.41 2.07
C LEU A 132 15.34 -23.95 2.46
N ARG A 133 16.31 -24.86 2.28
CA ARG A 133 17.73 -24.52 2.38
C ARG A 133 18.14 -23.66 1.18
N ARG A 134 18.82 -22.58 1.54
CA ARG A 134 19.63 -21.63 0.78
C ARG A 134 20.32 -22.21 -0.46
N HIS A 135 20.24 -21.47 -1.57
CA HIS A 135 21.40 -21.18 -2.39
C HIS A 135 21.66 -19.67 -2.34
N ALA A 136 22.91 -19.33 -2.03
CA ALA A 136 23.39 -17.98 -1.77
C ALA A 136 24.21 -17.46 -2.95
N CYS A 137 24.13 -16.14 -3.12
CA CYS A 137 25.17 -15.20 -3.58
C CYS A 137 25.80 -15.33 -4.98
N ALA A 138 25.62 -14.27 -5.78
CA ALA A 138 26.67 -13.36 -6.30
C ALA A 138 25.99 -12.32 -7.22
N GLY A 139 26.25 -11.01 -7.20
CA GLY A 139 27.27 -10.24 -6.51
C GLY A 139 26.91 -8.75 -6.43
N LEU A 140 27.63 -8.07 -5.55
CA LEU A 140 27.75 -6.62 -5.41
C LEU A 140 28.98 -6.15 -6.21
N ALA A 141 28.87 -4.99 -6.87
CA ALA A 141 29.82 -3.85 -6.81
C ALA A 141 29.95 -3.12 -8.16
N ALA A 142 29.63 -1.83 -8.12
CA ALA A 142 30.26 -0.67 -8.78
C ALA A 142 29.19 0.43 -8.77
N GLY A 143 29.38 1.64 -8.26
CA GLY A 143 30.58 2.46 -8.24
C GLY A 143 30.12 3.83 -8.73
N ALA A 144 30.18 4.84 -7.85
CA ALA A 144 29.76 6.20 -8.14
C ALA A 144 30.63 6.83 -9.25
N ALA A 145 29.99 7.51 -10.20
CA ALA A 145 30.57 8.63 -10.93
C ALA A 145 29.43 9.48 -11.51
N CYS A 146 29.34 10.71 -11.02
CA CYS A 146 28.52 11.77 -11.58
C CYS A 146 29.31 12.41 -12.73
N PRO A 147 28.69 12.64 -13.90
CA PRO A 147 29.09 13.77 -14.72
C PRO A 147 28.06 14.89 -14.54
N ALA A 148 28.56 16.02 -14.06
CA ALA A 148 27.93 17.31 -14.22
C ALA A 148 27.86 17.68 -15.71
N GLY A 149 26.72 18.22 -16.13
CA GLY A 149 26.58 19.15 -17.25
C GLY A 149 26.51 18.57 -18.67
N GLN A 150 25.40 18.82 -19.36
CA GLN A 150 25.33 19.64 -20.59
C GLN A 150 23.84 19.90 -20.92
N VAL A 151 23.40 21.15 -20.78
CA VAL A 151 23.21 22.16 -21.84
C VAL A 151 22.08 21.76 -22.79
N GLY A 152 20.92 22.37 -22.53
CA GLY A 152 19.78 22.35 -23.43
C GLY A 152 20.02 23.19 -24.68
N ASP A 153 19.40 22.74 -25.75
CA ASP A 153 19.34 23.32 -27.09
C ASP A 153 18.88 24.80 -27.06
N PRO A 154 19.58 25.76 -27.69
CA PRO A 154 19.23 27.18 -27.61
C PRO A 154 18.05 27.63 -28.48
N ASN A 155 17.29 26.73 -29.13
CA ASN A 155 16.26 27.14 -30.10
C ASN A 155 14.87 26.51 -29.98
N SER A 156 14.53 25.82 -28.87
CA SER A 156 13.13 25.46 -28.62
C SER A 156 12.42 26.59 -27.86
N LYS A 157 11.69 27.42 -28.61
CA LYS A 157 10.71 28.37 -28.06
C LYS A 157 9.54 27.62 -27.41
N LEU A 158 9.71 27.21 -26.17
CA LEU A 158 8.62 27.14 -25.19
C LEU A 158 9.17 27.81 -23.95
N ASP A 159 8.65 28.97 -23.59
CA ASP A 159 8.93 29.65 -22.32
C ASP A 159 8.02 29.05 -21.22
N PRO A 160 8.56 28.33 -20.22
CA PRO A 160 7.83 27.98 -19.00
C PRO A 160 8.42 28.72 -17.78
N SER A 161 9.36 29.64 -17.99
CA SER A 161 10.25 30.15 -16.93
C SER A 161 9.69 31.36 -16.19
N GLN A 162 8.60 31.99 -16.65
CA GLN A 162 8.05 33.18 -15.98
C GLN A 162 6.96 32.89 -14.94
N ASP A 163 6.37 31.68 -14.94
CA ASP A 163 5.26 31.36 -14.01
C ASP A 163 5.60 30.31 -12.94
N PHE A 164 6.76 29.64 -13.00
CA PHE A 164 7.07 28.56 -12.06
C PHE A 164 7.36 29.05 -10.62
N TRP A 165 7.86 30.27 -10.45
CA TRP A 165 8.18 30.87 -9.14
C TRP A 165 7.31 32.10 -8.79
N GLY A 166 6.33 32.46 -9.62
CA GLY A 166 5.37 33.53 -9.32
C GLY A 166 4.44 33.13 -8.16
N GLY A 167 3.99 34.10 -7.35
CA GLY A 167 3.18 33.85 -6.13
C GLY A 167 1.85 33.09 -6.33
N ALA A 168 1.43 32.84 -7.58
CA ALA A 168 0.28 32.00 -7.95
C ALA A 168 0.65 30.51 -8.22
N ALA A 169 1.92 30.20 -8.50
CA ALA A 169 2.41 28.86 -8.85
C ALA A 169 2.12 27.77 -7.79
N PRO A 170 2.26 28.02 -6.47
CA PRO A 170 1.98 26.98 -5.49
C PRO A 170 0.48 26.65 -5.41
N ARG A 171 -0.39 27.66 -5.60
CA ARG A 171 -1.85 27.46 -5.57
C ARG A 171 -2.30 26.67 -6.80
N HIS A 172 -1.72 26.95 -7.95
CA HIS A 172 -1.97 26.20 -9.17
C HIS A 172 -1.47 24.76 -9.03
N TRP A 173 -0.23 24.52 -8.61
CA TRP A 173 0.30 23.18 -8.40
C TRP A 173 -0.53 22.36 -7.39
N VAL A 174 -0.94 22.95 -6.26
CA VAL A 174 -1.80 22.27 -5.27
C VAL A 174 -3.16 21.91 -5.87
N ALA A 175 -3.78 22.82 -6.63
CA ALA A 175 -5.06 22.56 -7.28
C ALA A 175 -4.96 21.46 -8.35
N GLU A 176 -3.93 21.51 -9.20
CA GLU A 176 -3.71 20.54 -10.28
C GLU A 176 -3.21 19.18 -9.79
N THR A 177 -2.49 19.12 -8.66
CA THR A 177 -1.97 17.85 -8.13
C THR A 177 -2.93 17.23 -7.13
N TYR A 178 -3.22 17.94 -6.04
CA TYR A 178 -4.06 17.42 -4.96
C TYR A 178 -5.54 17.66 -5.23
N GLY A 179 -5.89 18.82 -5.80
CA GLY A 179 -7.27 19.12 -6.17
C GLY A 179 -7.78 18.15 -7.24
N PHE A 180 -6.98 17.85 -8.27
CA PHE A 180 -7.28 16.82 -9.27
C PHE A 180 -7.56 15.45 -8.63
N ALA A 181 -6.66 14.97 -7.77
CA ALA A 181 -6.83 13.68 -7.08
C ALA A 181 -8.09 13.65 -6.20
N LEU A 182 -8.36 14.72 -5.43
CA LEU A 182 -9.52 14.79 -4.55
C LEU A 182 -10.84 14.91 -5.33
N ARG A 183 -10.84 15.64 -6.45
CA ARG A 183 -12.01 15.80 -7.30
C ARG A 183 -12.24 14.59 -8.20
N ALA A 184 -11.22 13.75 -8.41
CA ALA A 184 -11.22 12.61 -9.31
C ALA A 184 -11.79 13.03 -10.68
N GLU A 185 -11.17 14.05 -11.27
CA GLU A 185 -11.68 14.73 -12.47
C GLU A 185 -11.56 13.85 -13.72
N ASP A 186 -10.49 13.09 -13.81
CA ASP A 186 -10.29 12.15 -14.89
C ASP A 186 -10.92 10.80 -14.55
N LEU A 187 -11.99 10.45 -15.24
CA LEU A 187 -12.70 9.18 -15.05
C LEU A 187 -12.35 8.21 -16.17
N GLU A 188 -11.10 8.29 -16.63
CA GLU A 188 -10.49 7.20 -17.37
C GLU A 188 -10.72 5.88 -16.65
N PRO A 189 -11.00 4.81 -17.41
CA PRO A 189 -11.23 3.52 -16.80
C PRO A 189 -10.06 3.09 -15.93
N ASN A 190 -10.35 2.56 -14.74
CA ASN A 190 -9.32 2.08 -13.83
C ASN A 190 -9.89 0.99 -12.91
N SER A 191 -9.06 0.45 -12.03
CA SER A 191 -9.44 -0.63 -11.10
C SER A 191 -10.06 -0.14 -9.79
N GLY A 192 -10.41 1.15 -9.69
CA GLY A 192 -10.89 1.81 -8.49
C GLY A 192 -12.41 1.95 -8.40
N LEU A 193 -12.90 1.97 -7.16
CA LEU A 193 -14.33 2.16 -6.86
C LEU A 193 -14.82 3.57 -7.20
N HIS A 194 -13.93 4.57 -7.17
CA HIS A 194 -14.24 5.93 -7.63
C HIS A 194 -14.69 5.93 -9.09
N TRP A 195 -13.92 5.29 -9.97
CA TRP A 195 -14.28 5.17 -11.37
C TRP A 195 -15.56 4.36 -11.55
N TYR A 196 -15.66 3.17 -10.95
CA TYR A 196 -16.83 2.31 -11.08
C TYR A 196 -18.12 3.05 -10.70
N LEU A 197 -18.15 3.68 -9.52
CA LEU A 197 -19.34 4.39 -9.05
C LEU A 197 -19.61 5.64 -9.88
N ALA A 198 -18.57 6.38 -10.30
CA ALA A 198 -18.76 7.54 -11.14
C ALA A 198 -19.31 7.17 -12.52
N ALA A 199 -18.85 6.08 -13.14
CA ALA A 199 -19.36 5.57 -14.40
C ALA A 199 -20.86 5.20 -14.31
N GLN A 200 -21.27 4.56 -13.20
CA GLN A 200 -22.68 4.24 -12.93
C GLN A 200 -23.55 5.50 -12.74
N LEU A 201 -22.97 6.57 -12.18
CA LEU A 201 -23.62 7.88 -12.00
C LEU A 201 -23.49 8.82 -13.22
N GLN A 202 -22.75 8.41 -14.26
CA GLN A 202 -22.47 9.20 -15.47
C GLN A 202 -23.44 8.95 -16.61
N GLY A 203 -24.05 7.77 -16.70
CA GLY A 203 -24.80 7.35 -17.88
C GLY A 203 -25.99 8.24 -18.23
N ALA A 204 -26.29 8.33 -19.53
CA ALA A 204 -27.51 8.92 -20.09
C ALA A 204 -28.82 8.32 -19.50
N ARG A 205 -28.72 7.21 -18.76
CA ARG A 205 -29.82 6.49 -18.10
C ARG A 205 -30.34 7.12 -16.82
N ALA A 206 -29.64 8.07 -16.19
CA ALA A 206 -30.09 8.64 -14.92
C ALA A 206 -29.69 10.12 -14.72
N PRO A 207 -30.23 11.06 -15.54
CA PRO A 207 -29.92 12.49 -15.43
C PRO A 207 -30.21 13.09 -14.04
N GLY A 208 -31.17 12.52 -13.29
CA GLY A 208 -31.47 12.93 -11.91
C GLY A 208 -30.37 12.62 -10.88
N LEU A 209 -29.41 11.75 -11.18
CA LEU A 209 -28.36 11.32 -10.23
C LEU A 209 -27.08 12.16 -10.31
N ARG A 210 -27.02 13.18 -11.17
CA ARG A 210 -25.83 14.05 -11.31
C ARG A 210 -25.44 14.73 -9.98
N GLY A 211 -26.42 15.11 -9.17
CA GLY A 211 -26.21 15.71 -7.86
C GLY A 211 -25.53 14.78 -6.85
N LEU A 212 -25.57 13.45 -7.07
CA LEU A 212 -24.95 12.46 -6.18
C LEU A 212 -23.44 12.28 -6.40
N ARG A 213 -22.88 12.81 -7.48
CA ARG A 213 -21.45 12.58 -7.82
C ARG A 213 -20.49 13.14 -6.76
N ALA A 214 -20.69 14.40 -6.38
CA ALA A 214 -19.89 15.05 -5.35
C ALA A 214 -20.01 14.36 -3.98
N PRO A 215 -21.23 14.07 -3.46
CA PRO A 215 -21.33 13.37 -2.17
C PRO A 215 -20.81 11.93 -2.24
N THR A 216 -20.94 11.21 -3.35
CA THR A 216 -20.33 9.87 -3.49
C THR A 216 -18.80 9.94 -3.42
N ARG A 217 -18.16 10.89 -4.13
CA ARG A 217 -16.70 11.07 -4.04
C ARG A 217 -16.27 11.47 -2.62
N ALA A 218 -16.98 12.40 -2.00
CA ALA A 218 -16.71 12.82 -0.64
C ALA A 218 -16.84 11.64 0.33
N LEU A 219 -17.87 10.80 0.16
CA LEU A 219 -18.06 9.60 0.95
C LEU A 219 -16.87 8.63 0.81
N LEU A 220 -16.37 8.38 -0.39
CA LEU A 220 -15.23 7.48 -0.59
C LEU A 220 -13.95 8.00 0.09
N HIS A 221 -13.66 9.31 -0.03
CA HIS A 221 -12.55 9.95 0.70
C HIS A 221 -12.75 9.88 2.22
N LEU A 222 -13.99 10.09 2.69
CA LEU A 222 -14.34 9.96 4.10
C LEU A 222 -14.25 8.51 4.59
N LEU A 223 -14.50 7.51 3.76
CA LEU A 223 -14.30 6.10 4.11
C LEU A 223 -12.80 5.78 4.23
N ALA A 224 -11.98 6.32 3.33
CA ALA A 224 -10.52 6.18 3.39
C ALA A 224 -9.96 6.79 4.69
N ALA A 225 -10.35 8.03 5.01
CA ALA A 225 -9.88 8.76 6.19
C ALA A 225 -10.54 8.29 7.49
N GLY A 226 -11.82 7.95 7.42
CA GLY A 226 -12.66 7.57 8.55
C GLY A 226 -12.28 6.24 9.19
N LEU A 227 -11.48 5.40 8.52
CA LEU A 227 -10.87 4.21 9.12
C LEU A 227 -9.71 4.55 10.07
N ALA A 228 -8.97 5.64 9.81
CA ALA A 228 -7.77 5.99 10.57
C ALA A 228 -8.08 6.33 12.04
N ALA A 229 -9.13 7.11 12.30
CA ALA A 229 -9.48 7.55 13.66
C ALA A 229 -9.98 6.39 14.56
N PRO A 230 -10.96 5.55 14.15
CA PRO A 230 -11.36 4.38 14.92
C PRO A 230 -10.22 3.41 15.19
N MET A 231 -9.28 3.25 14.25
CA MET A 231 -8.11 2.39 14.43
C MET A 231 -7.16 2.95 15.48
N ALA A 232 -6.87 4.25 15.46
CA ALA A 232 -6.05 4.90 16.48
C ALA A 232 -6.66 4.78 17.89
N LEU A 233 -7.98 4.93 17.99
CA LEU A 233 -8.69 4.89 19.27
C LEU A 233 -8.88 3.47 19.81
N ARG A 234 -9.14 2.49 18.93
CA ARG A 234 -9.48 1.12 19.34
C ARG A 234 -8.31 0.15 19.35
N LEU A 235 -7.28 0.38 18.54
CA LEU A 235 -6.14 -0.53 18.41
C LEU A 235 -4.82 0.17 18.79
N PRO A 236 -4.73 0.86 19.94
CA PRO A 236 -3.55 1.65 20.28
C PRO A 236 -2.28 0.80 20.46
N ARG A 237 -2.45 -0.48 20.79
CA ARG A 237 -1.36 -1.44 20.98
C ARG A 237 -0.95 -2.18 19.72
N GLN A 238 -1.59 -1.95 18.58
CA GLN A 238 -1.33 -2.67 17.32
C GLN A 238 -1.08 -1.71 16.13
N PRO A 239 -0.11 -0.78 16.23
CA PRO A 239 0.13 0.23 15.21
C PRO A 239 0.66 -0.29 13.86
N LEU A 240 1.44 -1.38 13.81
CA LEU A 240 1.89 -1.98 12.54
C LEU A 240 0.73 -2.63 11.78
N LEU A 241 -0.14 -3.34 12.47
CA LEU A 241 -1.38 -3.85 11.90
C LEU A 241 -2.29 -2.69 11.49
N GLY A 242 -2.31 -1.62 12.29
CA GLY A 242 -2.94 -0.36 11.93
C GLY A 242 -2.40 0.21 10.61
N PHE A 243 -1.09 0.20 10.40
CA PHE A 243 -0.48 0.60 9.13
C PHE A 243 -0.94 -0.30 7.98
N LEU A 244 -0.93 -1.62 8.16
CA LEU A 244 -1.36 -2.57 7.13
C LEU A 244 -2.83 -2.36 6.75
N VAL A 245 -3.72 -2.24 7.73
CA VAL A 245 -5.16 -2.01 7.53
C VAL A 245 -5.38 -0.67 6.83
N GLN A 246 -4.64 0.39 7.22
CA GLN A 246 -4.73 1.68 6.55
C GLN A 246 -4.20 1.62 5.12
N ALA A 247 -3.14 0.87 4.83
CA ALA A 247 -2.63 0.68 3.47
C ALA A 247 -3.64 -0.04 2.56
N VAL A 248 -4.30 -1.09 3.06
CA VAL A 248 -5.40 -1.77 2.34
C VAL A 248 -6.58 -0.83 2.14
N ALA A 249 -7.00 -0.09 3.17
CA ALA A 249 -8.09 0.87 3.09
C ALA A 249 -7.79 2.00 2.08
N THR A 250 -6.59 2.55 2.11
CA THR A 250 -6.15 3.57 1.15
C THR A 250 -6.19 3.01 -0.26
N CYS A 251 -5.72 1.77 -0.51
CA CYS A 251 -5.81 1.14 -1.84
C CYS A 251 -7.26 0.95 -2.31
N LEU A 252 -8.16 0.50 -1.43
CA LEU A 252 -9.56 0.23 -1.75
C LEU A 252 -10.32 1.51 -2.13
N TRP A 253 -10.07 2.58 -1.38
CA TRP A 253 -10.78 3.86 -1.53
C TRP A 253 -9.97 4.90 -2.31
N HIS A 254 -8.83 4.54 -2.91
CA HIS A 254 -8.05 5.45 -3.74
C HIS A 254 -8.82 5.76 -5.04
N PRO A 255 -8.78 7.02 -5.55
CA PRO A 255 -9.40 7.35 -6.83
C PRO A 255 -8.74 6.65 -8.03
N TYR A 256 -7.42 6.45 -7.95
CA TYR A 256 -6.60 5.83 -9.00
C TYR A 256 -5.70 4.74 -8.40
N PRO A 257 -6.25 3.60 -7.96
CA PRO A 257 -5.43 2.57 -7.33
C PRO A 257 -4.45 1.99 -8.35
N SER A 258 -3.21 1.78 -7.93
CA SER A 258 -2.17 1.16 -8.75
C SER A 258 -1.79 -0.22 -8.19
N VAL A 259 -1.18 -1.05 -9.04
CA VAL A 259 -0.63 -2.35 -8.63
C VAL A 259 0.43 -2.26 -7.53
N SER A 260 1.11 -1.11 -7.38
CA SER A 260 2.09 -0.89 -6.31
C SER A 260 1.45 -0.75 -4.93
N HIS A 261 0.23 -0.20 -4.83
CA HIS A 261 -0.51 -0.14 -3.57
C HIS A 261 -0.82 -1.56 -3.07
N VAL A 262 -1.19 -2.45 -3.99
CA VAL A 262 -1.39 -3.88 -3.71
C VAL A 262 -0.07 -4.55 -3.33
N ALA A 263 0.99 -4.26 -4.09
CA ALA A 263 2.30 -4.81 -3.81
C ALA A 263 2.81 -4.45 -2.40
N LEU A 264 2.58 -3.20 -1.97
CA LEU A 264 2.95 -2.68 -0.66
C LEU A 264 2.32 -3.49 0.49
N TYR A 265 0.98 -3.62 0.51
CA TYR A 265 0.33 -4.33 1.61
C TYR A 265 0.57 -5.84 1.54
N LEU A 266 0.68 -6.43 0.34
CA LEU A 266 0.99 -7.86 0.20
C LEU A 266 2.40 -8.19 0.70
N ALA A 267 3.38 -7.29 0.52
CA ALA A 267 4.74 -7.47 1.03
C ALA A 267 4.83 -7.39 2.56
N LEU A 268 3.87 -6.71 3.21
CA LEU A 268 3.79 -6.63 4.68
C LEU A 268 3.06 -7.83 5.30
N LEU A 269 2.19 -8.52 4.56
CA LEU A 269 1.42 -9.68 5.06
C LEU A 269 2.31 -10.76 5.74
N PRO A 270 3.46 -11.17 5.20
CA PRO A 270 4.32 -12.17 5.84
C PRO A 270 4.73 -11.83 7.27
N LEU A 271 4.82 -10.55 7.64
CA LEU A 271 5.12 -10.12 9.01
C LEU A 271 4.04 -10.55 10.01
N PHE A 272 2.81 -10.69 9.53
CA PHE A 272 1.65 -11.08 10.33
C PHE A 272 1.32 -12.57 10.18
N ALA A 273 2.23 -13.42 9.67
CA ALA A 273 1.96 -14.81 9.34
C ALA A 273 1.24 -15.60 10.46
N VAL A 274 1.60 -15.38 11.73
CA VAL A 274 0.94 -15.99 12.89
C VAL A 274 -0.53 -15.56 12.98
N ARG A 275 -0.80 -14.26 12.85
CA ARG A 275 -2.16 -13.69 12.87
C ARG A 275 -2.97 -14.12 11.64
N LEU A 276 -2.34 -14.18 10.46
CA LEU A 276 -2.99 -14.56 9.20
C LEU A 276 -3.50 -16.01 9.19
N ARG A 277 -3.02 -16.89 10.08
CA ARG A 277 -3.58 -18.25 10.26
C ARG A 277 -5.04 -18.25 10.75
N ARG A 278 -5.58 -17.10 11.16
CA ARG A 278 -6.98 -16.92 11.58
C ARG A 278 -7.88 -16.40 10.46
N LEU A 279 -7.33 -16.04 9.32
CA LEU A 279 -8.12 -15.64 8.17
C LEU A 279 -9.08 -16.76 7.78
N GLN A 280 -10.30 -16.38 7.40
CA GLN A 280 -11.29 -17.27 6.84
C GLN A 280 -11.04 -17.41 5.34
N ALA A 281 -10.96 -18.66 4.88
CA ALA A 281 -10.70 -19.01 3.48
C ALA A 281 -9.47 -18.27 2.84
N PRO A 282 -8.28 -18.28 3.48
CA PRO A 282 -7.12 -17.54 3.00
C PRO A 282 -6.65 -17.99 1.61
N GLN A 283 -6.82 -19.28 1.30
CA GLN A 283 -6.52 -19.84 -0.02
C GLN A 283 -7.44 -19.27 -1.11
N ALA A 284 -8.74 -19.17 -0.83
CA ALA A 284 -9.71 -18.59 -1.78
C ALA A 284 -9.42 -17.10 -2.02
N MET A 285 -9.08 -16.36 -0.97
CA MET A 285 -8.69 -14.95 -1.08
C MET A 285 -7.40 -14.78 -1.88
N ALA A 286 -6.36 -15.57 -1.59
CA ALA A 286 -5.10 -15.53 -2.34
C ALA A 286 -5.31 -15.87 -3.82
N LEU A 287 -6.04 -16.94 -4.11
CA LEU A 287 -6.36 -17.34 -5.48
C LEU A 287 -7.15 -16.24 -6.21
N SER A 288 -8.08 -15.59 -5.52
CA SER A 288 -8.87 -14.51 -6.11
C SER A 288 -8.00 -13.31 -6.49
N PHE A 289 -7.08 -12.88 -5.63
CA PHE A 289 -6.13 -11.81 -5.98
C PHE A 289 -5.22 -12.21 -7.16
N LEU A 290 -4.77 -13.46 -7.23
CA LEU A 290 -4.00 -13.97 -8.37
C LEU A 290 -4.79 -13.97 -9.67
N VAL A 291 -6.04 -14.43 -9.64
CA VAL A 291 -6.94 -14.40 -10.81
C VAL A 291 -7.18 -12.97 -11.26
N MET A 292 -7.50 -12.06 -10.33
CA MET A 292 -7.73 -10.66 -10.67
C MET A 292 -6.50 -9.98 -11.28
N ALA A 293 -5.29 -10.27 -10.76
CA ALA A 293 -4.04 -9.76 -11.34
C ALA A 293 -3.85 -10.16 -12.82
N ALA A 294 -4.37 -11.30 -13.24
CA ALA A 294 -4.35 -11.75 -14.64
C ALA A 294 -5.55 -11.22 -15.46
N VAL A 295 -6.74 -11.17 -14.87
CA VAL A 295 -7.97 -10.80 -15.58
C VAL A 295 -8.09 -9.29 -15.81
N PHE A 296 -7.59 -8.44 -14.89
CA PHE A 296 -7.55 -6.99 -15.08
C PHE A 296 -6.90 -6.57 -16.41
N PRO A 297 -5.62 -6.92 -16.69
CA PRO A 297 -4.98 -6.51 -17.95
C PRO A 297 -5.65 -7.13 -19.17
N ALA A 298 -6.17 -8.38 -19.07
CA ALA A 298 -6.86 -9.02 -20.18
C ALA A 298 -8.17 -8.30 -20.55
N THR A 299 -9.00 -7.97 -19.56
CA THR A 299 -10.26 -7.25 -19.78
C THR A 299 -10.04 -5.82 -20.22
N TRP A 300 -9.00 -5.15 -19.68
CA TRP A 300 -8.54 -3.86 -20.16
C TRP A 300 -8.16 -3.90 -21.64
N HIS A 301 -7.25 -4.80 -22.02
CA HIS A 301 -6.75 -4.91 -23.39
C HIS A 301 -7.88 -5.19 -24.39
N LEU A 302 -8.80 -6.10 -24.05
CA LEU A 302 -9.91 -6.45 -24.94
C LEU A 302 -10.89 -5.28 -25.16
N TRP A 303 -11.21 -4.52 -24.12
CA TRP A 303 -12.17 -3.43 -24.22
C TRP A 303 -11.54 -2.10 -24.67
N ALA A 304 -10.46 -1.66 -24.02
CA ALA A 304 -9.85 -0.35 -24.27
C ALA A 304 -9.03 -0.32 -25.57
N GLU A 305 -8.18 -1.33 -25.80
CA GLU A 305 -7.27 -1.35 -26.95
C GLU A 305 -7.89 -2.04 -28.17
N ARG A 306 -8.40 -3.26 -27.99
CA ARG A 306 -8.95 -4.06 -29.10
C ARG A 306 -10.37 -3.67 -29.47
N ARG A 307 -11.10 -2.93 -28.61
CA ARG A 307 -12.50 -2.52 -28.80
C ARG A 307 -13.45 -3.68 -29.11
N SER A 308 -13.09 -4.90 -28.73
CA SER A 308 -13.86 -6.13 -28.97
C SER A 308 -14.50 -6.68 -27.69
N GLY A 309 -13.94 -6.31 -26.53
CA GLY A 309 -14.43 -6.72 -25.21
C GLY A 309 -15.57 -5.85 -24.69
N ASN A 310 -16.44 -6.43 -23.87
CA ASN A 310 -17.50 -5.69 -23.19
C ASN A 310 -16.97 -5.02 -21.90
N ALA A 311 -17.25 -3.72 -21.72
CA ALA A 311 -16.91 -2.94 -20.52
C ALA A 311 -17.42 -3.57 -19.23
N ASN A 312 -18.53 -4.32 -19.28
CA ASN A 312 -19.09 -5.04 -18.14
C ASN A 312 -18.10 -6.03 -17.51
N HIS A 313 -17.16 -6.58 -18.27
CA HIS A 313 -16.13 -7.45 -17.70
C HIS A 313 -15.15 -6.67 -16.82
N LEU A 314 -14.73 -5.47 -17.25
CA LEU A 314 -13.87 -4.60 -16.45
C LEU A 314 -14.61 -4.10 -15.20
N PHE A 315 -15.90 -3.75 -15.32
CA PHE A 315 -16.76 -3.42 -14.18
C PHE A 315 -16.87 -4.56 -13.17
N ALA A 316 -17.12 -5.79 -13.66
CA ALA A 316 -17.26 -6.96 -12.81
C ALA A 316 -15.97 -7.27 -12.04
N VAL A 317 -14.81 -7.22 -12.71
CA VAL A 317 -13.52 -7.49 -12.06
C VAL A 317 -13.14 -6.39 -11.06
N THR A 318 -13.51 -5.13 -11.32
CA THR A 318 -13.32 -4.00 -10.39
C THR A 318 -14.12 -4.19 -9.10
N LEU A 319 -15.38 -4.60 -9.22
CA LEU A 319 -16.22 -4.93 -8.05
C LEU A 319 -15.67 -6.13 -7.27
N LEU A 320 -15.24 -7.17 -7.97
CA LEU A 320 -14.68 -8.36 -7.34
C LEU A 320 -13.40 -8.02 -6.56
N PHE A 321 -12.56 -7.15 -7.12
CA PHE A 321 -11.37 -6.63 -6.46
C PHE A 321 -11.69 -5.84 -5.20
N GLY A 322 -12.65 -4.92 -5.28
CA GLY A 322 -13.15 -4.20 -4.11
C GLY A 322 -13.73 -5.14 -3.04
N PHE A 323 -14.51 -6.15 -3.45
CA PHE A 323 -15.09 -7.14 -2.55
C PHE A 323 -14.02 -7.92 -1.77
N TRP A 324 -13.01 -8.47 -2.44
CA TRP A 324 -11.94 -9.21 -1.77
C TRP A 324 -11.04 -8.31 -0.90
N GLN A 325 -10.83 -7.06 -1.30
CA GLN A 325 -10.14 -6.09 -0.45
C GLN A 325 -10.95 -5.76 0.82
N VAL A 326 -12.27 -5.57 0.73
CA VAL A 326 -13.14 -5.39 1.90
C VAL A 326 -13.09 -6.62 2.81
N LEU A 327 -13.18 -7.83 2.24
CA LEU A 327 -13.07 -9.05 3.03
C LEU A 327 -11.72 -9.15 3.75
N LEU A 328 -10.62 -8.87 3.06
CA LEU A 328 -9.29 -8.82 3.68
C LEU A 328 -9.26 -7.81 4.83
N LEU A 329 -9.75 -6.59 4.60
CA LEU A 329 -9.80 -5.51 5.57
C LEU A 329 -10.59 -5.92 6.83
N VAL A 330 -11.80 -6.46 6.65
CA VAL A 330 -12.65 -6.93 7.74
C VAL A 330 -11.93 -8.01 8.54
N GLN A 331 -11.35 -9.02 7.87
CA GLN A 331 -10.67 -10.11 8.56
C GLN A 331 -9.40 -9.67 9.30
N LEU A 332 -8.65 -8.69 8.77
CA LEU A 332 -7.51 -8.11 9.48
C LEU A 332 -7.96 -7.39 10.76
N VAL A 333 -9.04 -6.61 10.69
CA VAL A 333 -9.59 -5.88 11.85
C VAL A 333 -10.20 -6.84 12.88
N THR A 334 -10.92 -7.89 12.46
CA THR A 334 -11.45 -8.89 13.40
C THR A 334 -10.31 -9.62 14.11
N THR A 335 -9.27 -10.00 13.37
CA THR A 335 -8.08 -10.64 13.95
C THR A 335 -7.39 -9.72 14.96
N ALA A 336 -7.30 -8.42 14.68
CA ALA A 336 -6.76 -7.41 15.60
C ALA A 336 -7.50 -7.39 16.94
N ARG A 337 -8.84 -7.35 16.86
CA ARG A 337 -9.72 -7.32 18.04
C ARG A 337 -9.63 -8.61 18.86
N ASP A 338 -9.54 -9.76 18.19
CA ASP A 338 -9.40 -11.04 18.88
C ASP A 338 -8.08 -11.16 19.64
N VAL A 339 -6.98 -10.68 19.05
CA VAL A 339 -5.67 -10.64 19.71
C VAL A 339 -5.75 -9.77 20.97
N GLU A 340 -6.31 -8.57 20.86
CA GLU A 340 -6.45 -7.66 22.00
C GLU A 340 -7.32 -8.25 23.11
N ARG A 341 -8.42 -8.92 22.76
CA ARG A 341 -9.29 -9.59 23.72
C ARG A 341 -8.52 -10.65 24.52
N LEU A 342 -7.67 -11.43 23.84
CA LEU A 342 -6.90 -12.50 24.47
C LEU A 342 -5.75 -11.97 25.32
N GLU A 343 -5.10 -10.87 24.91
CA GLU A 343 -4.11 -10.18 25.74
C GLU A 343 -4.71 -9.69 27.06
N ARG A 344 -5.92 -9.12 27.02
CA ARG A 344 -6.65 -8.67 28.22
C ARG A 344 -7.00 -9.82 29.16
N VAL A 345 -7.42 -10.97 28.63
CA VAL A 345 -7.72 -12.16 29.46
C VAL A 345 -6.44 -12.69 30.12
N ARG A 346 -5.33 -12.75 29.38
CA ARG A 346 -4.03 -13.21 29.92
C ARG A 346 -3.50 -12.29 31.01
N SER A 347 -3.68 -10.97 30.89
CA SER A 347 -3.24 -10.03 31.92
C SER A 347 -4.01 -10.20 33.23
N HIS A 348 -5.31 -10.52 33.17
CA HIS A 348 -6.13 -10.80 34.35
C HIS A 348 -5.71 -12.09 35.07
N HIS A 349 -5.29 -13.12 34.34
CA HIS A 349 -4.79 -14.36 34.95
C HIS A 349 -3.39 -14.25 35.57
N ARG A 350 -2.64 -13.19 35.26
CA ARG A 350 -1.28 -12.96 35.78
C ARG A 350 -1.22 -12.00 36.96
N ALA A 351 -2.32 -11.28 37.23
CA ALA A 351 -2.46 -10.33 38.33
C ALA A 351 -3.06 -11.05 39.56
#